data_AF-A0A849R8E5-F1
#
_entry.id   AF-A0A849R8E5-F1
#
_cell.length_a   1.000
_cell.length_b   1.000
_cell.length_c   1.000
_cell.angle_alpha   90.00
_cell.angle_beta   90.00
_cell.angle_gamma   90.00
#
_symmetry.space_group_name_H-M   'P 1'
#
loop_
_entity.id
_entity.type
_entity.pdbx_description
1 polymer ?
#
loop_
_entity_poly.entity_id
_entity_poly.type
_entity_poly.pdbx_seq_one_letter_code
_entity_poly.pdbx_strand_id
1 'polypeptide(L)'
;INTDFIVSAYTSIRAGQFSAFGRIYHQSSHLGDEFLLSTKLQRVNLSYEGIDLKLSYELPYGIRIYGGGGGLIDKEPSALKVWSTQAGLEFRSPWRIDFASMRPIVAVDIKNFQENNWNTDVSARAGVEFENLQVLGRKLQILGEYYNGFTPSGQFYKDKIEYYGVGAHYHF
;
A
#
# COMPACT_ATOMS: atom_id res chain seq x y z
N ILE A 1 12.96 -6.70 16.93
CA ILE A 1 11.83 -7.43 16.30
C ILE A 1 10.55 -6.65 16.62
N ASN A 2 9.80 -6.19 15.61
CA ASN A 2 8.51 -5.51 15.75
C ASN A 2 7.41 -6.43 15.20
N THR A 3 6.26 -6.46 15.84
CA THR A 3 5.08 -7.20 15.38
C THR A 3 3.93 -6.22 15.17
N ASP A 4 3.47 -6.11 13.93
CA ASP A 4 2.36 -5.24 13.54
C ASP A 4 1.13 -6.11 13.20
N PHE A 5 -0.03 -5.75 13.73
CA PHE A 5 -1.32 -6.38 13.47
C PHE A 5 -2.27 -5.39 12.82
N ILE A 6 -3.00 -5.84 11.79
CA ILE A 6 -4.05 -5.05 11.15
C ILE A 6 -5.32 -5.88 10.99
N VAL A 7 -6.45 -5.31 11.36
CA VAL A 7 -7.79 -5.84 11.09
C VAL A 7 -8.59 -4.78 10.37
N SER A 8 -9.34 -5.15 9.34
CA SER A 8 -10.13 -4.19 8.58
C SER A 8 -11.45 -4.75 8.06
N ALA A 9 -12.48 -3.91 8.08
CA ALA A 9 -13.69 -4.07 7.30
C ALA A 9 -13.63 -3.13 6.09
N TYR A 10 -13.90 -3.63 4.90
CA TYR A 10 -13.84 -2.84 3.67
C TYR A 10 -15.02 -3.12 2.74
N THR A 11 -15.29 -2.16 1.88
CA THR A 11 -16.26 -2.27 0.79
C THR A 11 -15.66 -1.73 -0.50
N SER A 12 -16.06 -2.31 -1.62
CA SER A 12 -15.71 -1.82 -2.94
C SER A 12 -16.92 -1.87 -3.86
N ILE A 13 -17.19 -0.77 -4.55
CA ILE A 13 -18.24 -0.68 -5.55
C ILE A 13 -17.65 -0.28 -6.90
N ARG A 14 -18.22 -0.79 -7.99
CA ARG A 14 -17.82 -0.48 -9.35
C ARG A 14 -19.05 -0.13 -10.20
N ALA A 15 -18.95 0.97 -10.93
CA ALA A 15 -19.95 1.43 -11.89
C ALA A 15 -19.24 1.83 -13.19
N GLY A 16 -19.24 0.92 -14.17
CA GLY A 16 -18.52 1.13 -15.43
C GLY A 16 -17.01 1.29 -15.22
N GLN A 17 -16.48 2.46 -15.62
CA GLN A 17 -15.07 2.84 -15.47
C GLN A 17 -14.74 3.43 -14.09
N PHE A 18 -15.76 3.75 -13.28
CA PHE A 18 -15.57 4.26 -11.93
C PHE A 18 -15.56 3.13 -10.91
N SER A 19 -14.66 3.20 -9.94
CA SER A 19 -14.69 2.36 -8.74
C SER A 19 -14.45 3.19 -7.50
N ALA A 20 -15.06 2.79 -6.39
CA ALA A 20 -14.82 3.34 -5.07
C ALA A 20 -14.46 2.23 -4.09
N PHE A 21 -13.50 2.50 -3.21
CA PHE A 21 -13.05 1.61 -2.15
C PHE A 21 -13.07 2.37 -0.83
N GLY A 22 -13.75 1.83 0.17
CA GLY A 22 -13.79 2.37 1.52
C GLY A 22 -13.35 1.32 2.53
N ARG A 23 -12.58 1.72 3.54
CA ARG A 23 -12.08 0.81 4.58
C ARG A 23 -12.09 1.48 5.94
N ILE A 24 -12.52 0.73 6.94
CA ILE A 24 -12.29 1.03 8.37
C ILE A 24 -11.32 -0.03 8.87
N TYR A 25 -10.30 0.37 9.61
CA TYR A 25 -9.26 -0.53 10.07
C TYR A 25 -8.78 -0.17 11.47
N HIS A 26 -8.31 -1.18 12.19
CA HIS A 26 -7.59 -1.06 13.44
C HIS A 26 -6.18 -1.63 13.22
N GLN A 27 -5.16 -0.87 13.59
CA GLN A 27 -3.76 -1.29 13.54
C GLN A 27 -3.12 -1.14 14.92
N SER A 28 -2.40 -2.17 15.35
CA SER A 28 -1.62 -2.15 16.59
C SER A 28 -0.22 -2.70 16.35
N SER A 29 0.76 -2.14 17.06
CA SER A 29 2.16 -2.54 16.99
C SER A 29 2.70 -2.86 18.37
N HIS A 30 3.37 -4.00 18.47
CA HIS A 30 4.02 -4.46 19.69
C HIS A 30 5.50 -4.77 19.43
N LEU A 31 6.38 -4.09 20.17
CA LEU A 31 7.75 -4.58 20.31
C LEU A 31 7.78 -5.76 21.27
N GLY A 32 8.50 -6.81 20.88
CA GLY A 32 8.75 -7.94 21.78
C GLY A 32 9.57 -7.51 22.99
N ASP A 33 9.09 -7.88 24.18
CA ASP A 33 9.69 -7.47 25.47
C ASP A 33 11.14 -7.97 25.64
N GLU A 34 11.57 -9.03 24.92
CA GLU A 34 12.96 -9.51 24.97
C GLU A 34 13.97 -8.57 24.29
N PHE A 35 13.55 -7.78 23.29
CA PHE A 35 14.44 -6.86 22.56
C PHE A 35 14.68 -5.53 23.30
N LEU A 36 13.78 -5.20 24.24
CA LEU A 36 13.87 -4.02 25.11
C LEU A 36 14.90 -4.24 26.24
N LEU A 37 15.18 -5.49 26.62
CA LEU A 37 16.17 -5.81 27.65
C LEU A 37 17.62 -5.72 27.13
N SER A 38 17.85 -5.85 25.82
CA SER A 38 19.19 -5.73 25.20
C SER A 38 19.52 -4.33 24.66
N THR A 39 18.54 -3.42 24.60
CA THR A 39 18.66 -2.14 23.87
C THR A 39 17.94 -1.03 24.63
N LYS A 40 18.55 0.15 24.80
CA LYS A 40 17.96 1.32 25.51
C LYS A 40 16.80 2.01 24.75
N LEU A 41 16.04 1.29 23.93
CA LEU A 41 14.91 1.86 23.18
C LEU A 41 13.69 1.97 24.10
N GLN A 42 13.05 3.14 24.12
CA GLN A 42 11.79 3.33 24.83
C GLN A 42 10.64 2.70 24.03
N ARG A 43 9.79 1.92 24.70
CA ARG A 43 8.61 1.30 24.11
C ARG A 43 7.58 2.36 23.72
N VAL A 44 7.16 2.38 22.46
CA VAL A 44 5.99 3.14 22.01
C VAL A 44 4.90 2.13 21.66
N ASN A 45 3.82 2.08 22.44
CA ASN A 45 2.62 1.36 22.05
C ASN A 45 1.91 2.20 20.98
N LEU A 46 2.03 1.78 19.72
CA LEU A 46 1.33 2.42 18.61
C LEU A 46 0.05 1.65 18.34
N SER A 47 -1.10 2.29 18.52
CA SER A 47 -2.41 1.70 18.25
C SER A 47 -3.32 2.77 17.68
N TYR A 48 -3.92 2.54 16.52
CA TYR A 48 -4.86 3.49 15.94
C TYR A 48 -5.93 2.82 15.10
N GLU A 49 -7.08 3.48 15.08
CA GLU A 49 -8.21 3.18 14.23
C GLU A 49 -8.34 4.25 13.17
N GLY A 50 -8.61 3.84 11.94
CA GLY A 50 -8.68 4.76 10.82
C GLY A 50 -9.75 4.39 9.82
N ILE A 51 -10.12 5.39 9.02
CA ILE A 51 -10.98 5.26 7.86
C ILE A 51 -10.25 5.81 6.64
N ASP A 52 -10.35 5.12 5.51
CA ASP A 52 -9.88 5.64 4.22
C ASP A 52 -10.89 5.41 3.10
N LEU A 53 -10.91 6.34 2.14
CA LEU A 53 -11.72 6.30 0.94
C LEU A 53 -10.83 6.58 -0.27
N LYS A 54 -10.96 5.75 -1.30
CA LYS A 54 -10.28 5.90 -2.59
C LYS A 54 -11.29 5.80 -3.73
N LEU A 55 -11.12 6.66 -4.72
CA LEU A 55 -11.86 6.65 -5.97
C LEU A 55 -10.89 6.37 -7.11
N SER A 56 -11.31 5.61 -8.11
CA SER A 56 -10.51 5.34 -9.30
C SER A 56 -11.32 5.44 -10.58
N TYR A 57 -10.65 5.79 -11.66
CA TYR A 57 -11.21 5.85 -13.00
C TYR A 57 -10.31 5.11 -13.99
N GLU A 58 -10.93 4.26 -14.80
CA GLU A 58 -10.26 3.56 -15.89
C GLU A 58 -10.35 4.36 -17.18
N LEU A 59 -9.19 4.75 -17.68
CA LEU A 59 -9.00 5.40 -18.97
C LEU A 59 -8.83 4.34 -20.07
N PRO A 60 -9.04 4.73 -21.34
CA PRO A 60 -8.70 3.88 -22.47
C PRO A 60 -7.24 3.43 -22.45
N TYR A 61 -6.95 2.34 -23.17
CA TYR A 61 -5.62 1.76 -23.30
C TYR A 61 -4.98 1.26 -21.99
N GLY A 62 -5.81 0.85 -21.03
CA GLY A 62 -5.36 0.14 -19.83
C GLY A 62 -4.69 1.01 -18.77
N ILE A 63 -4.94 2.33 -18.82
CA ILE A 63 -4.51 3.25 -17.77
C ILE A 63 -5.61 3.36 -16.72
N ARG A 64 -5.25 3.35 -15.45
CA ARG A 64 -6.13 3.65 -14.33
C ARG A 64 -5.48 4.72 -13.47
N ILE A 65 -6.26 5.73 -13.11
CA ILE A 65 -5.86 6.72 -12.11
C ILE A 65 -6.71 6.54 -10.86
N TYR A 66 -6.14 6.81 -9.70
CA TYR A 66 -6.89 6.80 -8.46
C TYR A 66 -6.37 7.86 -7.49
N GLY A 67 -7.24 8.25 -6.57
CA GLY A 67 -6.96 9.22 -5.54
C GLY A 67 -7.88 9.04 -4.34
N GLY A 68 -7.42 9.45 -3.17
CA GLY A 68 -8.14 9.28 -1.94
C GLY A 68 -7.44 9.88 -0.74
N GLY A 69 -8.04 9.68 0.42
CA GLY A 69 -7.51 10.13 1.69
C GLY A 69 -8.05 9.31 2.84
N GLY A 70 -7.42 9.47 3.99
CA GLY A 70 -7.81 8.79 5.21
C GLY A 70 -7.57 9.64 6.44
N GLY A 71 -8.29 9.29 7.50
CA GLY A 71 -8.24 9.93 8.80
C GLY A 71 -8.15 8.88 9.91
N LEU A 72 -7.41 9.19 10.97
CA LEU A 72 -7.45 8.46 12.24
C LEU A 72 -8.65 8.90 13.09
N ILE A 73 -9.35 7.94 13.69
CA ILE A 73 -10.51 8.16 14.56
C ILE A 73 -10.07 8.05 16.02
N ASP A 74 -9.47 6.93 16.39
CA ASP A 74 -8.85 6.70 17.70
C ASP A 74 -7.34 6.44 17.51
N LYS A 75 -6.51 6.93 18.43
CA LYS A 75 -5.05 6.87 18.28
C LYS A 75 -4.30 7.01 19.59
N GLU A 76 -3.35 6.13 19.77
CA GLU A 76 -2.34 6.13 20.81
C GLU A 76 -0.94 6.07 20.17
N PRO A 77 -0.07 7.06 20.45
CA PRO A 77 -0.27 8.22 21.32
C PRO A 77 -1.19 9.31 20.71
N SER A 78 -1.88 10.06 21.58
CA SER A 78 -2.79 11.15 21.18
C SER A 78 -2.13 12.32 20.44
N ALA A 79 -0.80 12.34 20.35
CA ALA A 79 -0.04 13.33 19.57
C ALA A 79 -0.05 13.06 18.05
N LEU A 80 -0.37 11.82 17.62
CA LEU A 80 -0.37 11.43 16.20
C LEU A 80 -1.23 12.36 15.34
N LYS A 81 -0.74 12.79 14.19
CA LYS A 81 -1.52 13.54 13.23
C LYS A 81 -2.46 12.60 12.46
N VAL A 82 -3.57 13.17 12.01
CA VAL A 82 -4.77 12.40 11.64
C VAL A 82 -4.82 12.13 10.14
N TRP A 83 -4.41 13.10 9.33
CA TRP A 83 -4.74 13.10 7.91
C TRP A 83 -3.69 12.43 7.04
N SER A 84 -4.17 11.79 5.98
CA SER A 84 -3.35 11.21 4.92
C SER A 84 -4.01 11.39 3.56
N THR A 85 -3.19 11.44 2.52
CA THR A 85 -3.61 11.44 1.12
C THR A 85 -2.89 10.34 0.36
N GLN A 86 -3.55 9.80 -0.66
CA GLN A 86 -2.99 8.80 -1.54
C GLN A 86 -3.45 9.06 -2.97
N ALA A 87 -2.55 8.96 -3.93
CA ALA A 87 -2.86 9.02 -5.35
C ALA A 87 -1.94 8.10 -6.14
N GLY A 88 -2.42 7.59 -7.26
CA GLY A 88 -1.60 6.71 -8.07
C GLY A 88 -2.09 6.57 -9.50
N LEU A 89 -1.19 5.99 -10.29
CA LEU A 89 -1.39 5.66 -11.68
C LEU A 89 -0.97 4.20 -11.89
N GLU A 90 -1.81 3.46 -12.56
CA GLU A 90 -1.56 2.09 -12.98
C GLU A 90 -1.70 2.00 -14.50
N PHE A 91 -0.81 1.26 -15.13
CA PHE A 91 -0.87 0.92 -16.53
C PHE A 91 -0.76 -0.60 -16.64
N ARG A 92 -1.80 -1.22 -17.16
CA ARG A 92 -1.80 -2.62 -17.58
C ARG A 92 -1.95 -2.62 -19.09
N SER A 93 -0.88 -2.99 -19.79
CA SER A 93 -0.84 -2.94 -21.25
C SER A 93 -2.08 -3.62 -21.84
N PRO A 94 -2.81 -3.01 -22.78
CA PRO A 94 -3.94 -3.65 -23.45
C PRO A 94 -3.46 -4.67 -24.50
N TRP A 95 -2.19 -4.58 -24.92
CA TRP A 95 -1.55 -5.53 -25.82
C TRP A 95 -0.69 -6.54 -25.04
N ARG A 96 -0.67 -7.77 -25.52
CA ARG A 96 0.20 -8.83 -24.99
C ARG A 96 1.50 -8.90 -25.80
N ILE A 97 2.55 -9.39 -25.16
CA ILE A 97 3.78 -9.82 -25.81
C ILE A 97 3.54 -11.26 -26.27
N ASP A 98 3.23 -11.43 -27.55
CA ASP A 98 2.73 -12.71 -28.11
C ASP A 98 3.67 -13.89 -27.88
N PHE A 99 4.97 -13.72 -28.11
CA PHE A 99 5.94 -14.83 -28.02
C PHE A 99 6.12 -15.39 -26.61
N ALA A 100 5.74 -14.61 -25.58
CA ALA A 100 5.90 -14.98 -24.18
C ALA A 100 4.58 -15.13 -23.42
N SER A 101 3.43 -14.80 -24.05
CA SER A 101 2.12 -14.73 -23.38
C SER A 101 2.15 -13.87 -22.10
N MET A 102 2.82 -12.72 -22.19
CA MET A 102 3.02 -11.80 -21.08
C MET A 102 2.35 -10.45 -21.33
N ARG A 103 1.98 -9.76 -20.26
CA ARG A 103 1.41 -8.42 -20.31
C ARG A 103 2.19 -7.46 -19.42
N PRO A 104 2.80 -6.41 -19.97
CA PRO A 104 3.49 -5.40 -19.17
C PRO A 104 2.55 -4.70 -18.18
N ILE A 105 3.05 -4.48 -16.97
CA ILE A 105 2.39 -3.74 -15.91
C ILE A 105 3.37 -2.72 -15.33
N VAL A 106 2.88 -1.50 -15.11
CA VAL A 106 3.60 -0.43 -14.40
C VAL A 106 2.62 0.25 -13.47
N ALA A 107 3.05 0.56 -12.25
CA ALA A 107 2.25 1.31 -11.29
C ALA A 107 3.14 2.25 -10.46
N VAL A 108 2.58 3.41 -10.12
CA VAL A 108 3.16 4.36 -9.17
C VAL A 108 2.09 4.74 -8.16
N ASP A 109 2.44 4.67 -6.89
CA ASP A 109 1.63 5.05 -5.74
C ASP A 109 2.38 6.13 -4.95
N ILE A 110 1.65 7.19 -4.60
CA ILE A 110 2.16 8.33 -3.85
C ILE A 110 1.30 8.48 -2.61
N LYS A 111 1.95 8.57 -1.44
CA LYS A 111 1.30 8.80 -0.16
C LYS A 111 1.93 9.99 0.55
N ASN A 112 1.09 10.71 1.27
CA ASN A 112 1.53 11.77 2.18
C ASN A 112 0.77 11.63 3.49
N PHE A 113 1.48 11.76 4.59
CA PHE A 113 0.91 11.74 5.93
C PHE A 113 1.17 13.07 6.63
N GLN A 114 0.14 13.60 7.29
CA GLN A 114 0.27 14.82 8.10
C GLN A 114 1.33 14.66 9.19
N GLU A 115 1.48 13.45 9.75
CA GLU A 115 2.47 13.13 10.79
C GLU A 115 3.90 13.36 10.31
N ASN A 116 4.13 13.19 9.01
CA ASN A 116 5.43 13.34 8.37
C ASN A 116 5.58 14.70 7.68
N ASN A 117 4.85 15.71 8.15
CA ASN A 117 4.80 17.06 7.56
C ASN A 117 4.46 17.04 6.07
N TRP A 118 3.61 16.10 5.63
CA TRP A 118 3.21 15.93 4.23
C TRP A 118 4.35 15.59 3.27
N ASN A 119 5.48 15.09 3.78
CA ASN A 119 6.52 14.53 2.93
C ASN A 119 5.95 13.41 2.05
N THR A 120 6.53 13.30 0.85
CA THR A 120 6.09 12.36 -0.17
C THR A 120 6.77 11.01 -0.02
N ASP A 121 5.95 9.97 0.11
CA ASP A 121 6.36 8.58 -0.01
C ASP A 121 6.00 8.09 -1.40
N VAL A 122 6.95 7.48 -2.09
CA VAL A 122 6.79 6.97 -3.46
C VAL A 122 7.01 5.47 -3.46
N SER A 123 6.05 4.74 -4.02
CA SER A 123 6.17 3.32 -4.34
C SER A 123 5.96 3.14 -5.84
N ALA A 124 6.90 2.49 -6.51
CA ALA A 124 6.80 2.18 -7.93
C ALA A 124 6.96 0.67 -8.14
N ARG A 125 6.17 0.12 -9.05
CA ARG A 125 6.24 -1.29 -9.45
C ARG A 125 6.21 -1.41 -10.95
N ALA A 126 7.01 -2.32 -11.50
CA ALA A 126 7.00 -2.62 -12.92
C ALA A 126 7.37 -4.08 -13.18
N GLY A 127 6.73 -4.70 -14.17
CA GLY A 127 7.02 -6.07 -14.54
C GLY A 127 5.99 -6.64 -15.50
N VAL A 128 5.69 -7.93 -15.33
CA VAL A 128 4.85 -8.67 -16.27
C VAL A 128 3.83 -9.55 -15.56
N GLU A 129 2.65 -9.63 -16.14
CA GLU A 129 1.62 -10.63 -15.85
C GLU A 129 1.70 -11.76 -16.86
N PHE A 130 1.70 -13.00 -16.39
CA PHE A 130 1.70 -14.19 -17.21
C PHE A 130 0.26 -14.63 -17.49
N GLU A 131 -0.13 -14.69 -18.77
CA GLU A 131 -1.51 -15.04 -19.13
C GLU A 131 -1.80 -16.54 -18.96
N ASN A 132 -0.78 -17.39 -19.15
CA ASN A 132 -0.93 -18.84 -19.14
C ASN A 132 -0.68 -19.47 -17.77
N LEU A 133 -0.08 -18.73 -16.83
CA LEU A 133 0.22 -19.22 -15.48
C LEU A 133 -0.88 -18.77 -14.53
N GLN A 134 -1.94 -19.58 -14.46
CA GLN A 134 -3.11 -19.31 -13.65
C GLN A 134 -3.31 -20.39 -12.58
N VAL A 135 -3.56 -19.97 -11.35
CA VAL A 135 -3.95 -20.84 -10.24
C VAL A 135 -5.26 -20.30 -9.67
N LEU A 136 -6.31 -21.12 -9.65
CA LEU A 136 -7.65 -20.74 -9.18
C LEU A 136 -8.20 -19.46 -9.86
N GLY A 137 -7.94 -19.30 -11.17
CA GLY A 137 -8.36 -18.14 -11.96
C GLY A 137 -7.52 -16.88 -11.76
N ARG A 138 -6.48 -16.93 -10.92
CA ARG A 138 -5.59 -15.80 -10.64
C ARG A 138 -4.34 -15.88 -11.49
N LYS A 139 -3.96 -14.78 -12.11
CA LYS A 139 -2.75 -14.70 -12.94
C LYS A 139 -1.53 -14.39 -12.08
N LEU A 140 -0.44 -15.09 -12.35
CA LEU A 140 0.86 -14.77 -11.74
C LEU A 140 1.41 -13.46 -12.32
N GLN A 141 1.88 -12.59 -11.45
CA GLN A 141 2.62 -11.38 -11.77
C GLN A 141 3.99 -11.43 -11.12
N ILE A 142 5.02 -11.05 -11.86
CA ILE A 142 6.37 -10.85 -11.33
C ILE A 142 6.70 -9.38 -11.54
N LEU A 143 6.96 -8.67 -10.43
CA LEU A 143 7.13 -7.22 -10.41
C LEU A 143 8.43 -6.87 -9.68
N GLY A 144 9.24 -6.00 -10.29
CA GLY A 144 10.22 -5.23 -9.56
C GLY A 144 9.52 -4.15 -8.76
N GLU A 145 10.01 -3.90 -7.54
CA GLU A 145 9.44 -2.94 -6.60
C GLU A 145 10.52 -1.93 -6.19
N TYR A 146 10.14 -0.66 -6.10
CA TYR A 146 10.95 0.41 -5.57
C TYR A 146 10.10 1.17 -4.55
N TYR A 147 10.72 1.54 -3.43
CA TYR A 147 10.09 2.37 -2.42
C TYR A 147 11.07 3.38 -1.89
N ASN A 148 10.62 4.61 -1.69
CA ASN A 148 11.35 5.66 -1.00
C ASN A 148 10.36 6.52 -0.21
N GLY A 149 10.46 6.49 1.11
CA GLY A 149 9.51 7.15 1.99
C GLY A 149 9.66 6.76 3.45
N PHE A 150 8.72 7.20 4.29
CA PHE A 150 8.64 6.86 5.70
C PHE A 150 8.14 5.43 5.90
N THR A 151 8.80 4.68 6.78
CA THR A 151 8.43 3.27 7.00
C THR A 151 6.97 3.12 7.42
N PRO A 152 6.22 2.19 6.82
CA PRO A 152 4.85 1.89 7.22
C PRO A 152 4.77 1.08 8.51
N SER A 153 5.91 0.74 9.12
CA SER A 153 6.02 -0.25 10.19
C SER A 153 6.02 0.40 11.57
N GLY A 154 4.95 0.16 12.33
CA GLY A 154 4.78 0.47 13.75
C GLY A 154 5.53 1.70 14.27
N GLN A 155 6.24 1.52 15.38
CA GLN A 155 6.89 2.62 16.12
C GLN A 155 7.98 3.37 15.32
N PHE A 156 8.41 2.83 14.17
CA PHE A 156 9.45 3.43 13.35
C PHE A 156 8.89 4.41 12.33
N TYR A 157 7.59 4.73 12.34
CA TYR A 157 6.89 5.55 11.34
C TYR A 157 7.52 6.91 10.97
N LYS A 158 8.53 7.39 11.72
CA LYS A 158 9.33 8.59 11.44
C LYS A 158 10.64 8.34 10.68
N ASP A 159 11.01 7.08 10.49
CA ASP A 159 12.24 6.69 9.81
C ASP A 159 12.01 6.59 8.30
N LYS A 160 12.93 7.19 7.53
CA LYS A 160 12.93 7.04 6.08
C LYS A 160 13.68 5.78 5.67
N ILE A 161 13.13 5.07 4.71
CA ILE A 161 13.73 3.90 4.09
C ILE A 161 13.68 4.04 2.58
N GLU A 162 14.66 3.43 1.93
CA GLU A 162 14.71 3.25 0.49
C GLU A 162 15.08 1.81 0.21
N TYR A 163 14.33 1.14 -0.67
CA TYR A 163 14.63 -0.23 -1.05
C TYR A 163 14.20 -0.55 -2.47
N TYR A 164 14.83 -1.60 -2.99
CA TYR A 164 14.45 -2.29 -4.21
C TYR A 164 14.11 -3.74 -3.88
N GLY A 165 13.12 -4.28 -4.55
CA GLY A 165 12.66 -5.65 -4.33
C GLY A 165 12.12 -6.30 -5.59
N VAL A 166 11.80 -7.57 -5.46
CA VAL A 166 11.07 -8.33 -6.48
C VAL A 166 9.98 -9.11 -5.77
N GLY A 167 8.75 -9.00 -6.27
CA GLY A 167 7.58 -9.65 -5.72
C GLY A 167 6.89 -10.57 -6.74
N ALA A 168 6.35 -11.68 -6.23
CA ALA A 168 5.46 -12.56 -6.97
C ALA A 168 4.04 -12.43 -6.40
N HIS A 169 3.08 -12.08 -7.26
CA HIS A 169 1.71 -11.74 -6.86
C HIS A 169 0.69 -12.56 -7.66
N TYR A 170 -0.41 -12.97 -7.03
CA TYR A 170 -1.56 -13.56 -7.73
C TYR A 170 -2.70 -12.54 -7.77
N HIS A 171 -2.96 -11.99 -8.96
CA HIS A 171 -3.96 -10.94 -9.17
C HIS A 171 -5.33 -11.55 -9.50
N PHE A 172 -6.40 -10.95 -8.96
CA PHE A 172 -7.81 -11.33 -9.13
C PHE A 172 -8.48 -10.62 -10.30
#